data_AF-A0A1I4UCJ1-F1
#
_entry.id   AF-A0A1I4UCJ1-F1
#
_cell.length_a   1.000
_cell.length_b   1.000
_cell.length_c   1.000
_cell.angle_alpha   90.00
_cell.angle_beta   90.00
_cell.angle_gamma   90.00
#
_symmetry.space_group_name_H-M   'P 1'
#
loop_
_entity.id
_entity.type
_entity.pdbx_description
1 polymer ?
#
loop_
_entity_poly.entity_id
_entity_poly.type
_entity_poly.pdbx_seq_one_letter_code
_entity_poly.pdbx_strand_id
1 'polypeptide(L)'
;MIIMTINESTKCLFNQPPAHIQSTTQIFTSLRLAGLSLLLMVFLFSGCSAPIKSPTPSLSRPQSTAPHNKPYNKPYKVRGQTYYPMSSAIGYKERGIASWYGSESGNRTAMGTRFNPHGLTAAHKTLPLPSKVRVTNLRNGRSVDVIVNDRGPFKKNRLIDLSQGAAKRIGLHKQGLTEVKVEYLESVASNP
;
A
#
# COMPACT_ATOMS: atom_id res chain seq x y z
N MET A 1 -12.41 8.32 63.30
CA MET A 1 -11.35 7.72 64.11
C MET A 1 -11.90 6.42 64.67
N ILE A 2 -11.37 5.29 64.23
CA ILE A 2 -11.26 3.96 64.88
C ILE A 2 -11.14 2.90 63.76
N ILE A 3 -9.92 2.57 63.37
CA ILE A 3 -9.09 1.38 63.70
C ILE A 3 -9.14 0.36 62.54
N MET A 4 -7.94 0.13 62.01
CA MET A 4 -7.56 -0.90 61.04
C MET A 4 -7.80 -2.32 61.58
N THR A 5 -8.12 -3.28 60.73
CA THR A 5 -7.49 -4.61 60.85
C THR A 5 -7.36 -5.26 59.48
N ILE A 6 -6.10 -5.42 59.10
CA ILE A 6 -5.52 -6.26 58.06
C ILE A 6 -5.69 -7.73 58.42
N ASN A 7 -5.89 -8.61 57.43
CA ASN A 7 -5.54 -10.02 57.57
C ASN A 7 -4.75 -10.50 56.35
N GLU A 8 -3.66 -11.19 56.68
CA GLU A 8 -2.62 -11.73 55.83
C GLU A 8 -2.95 -13.14 55.31
N SER A 9 -2.03 -13.65 54.49
CA SER A 9 -1.77 -15.08 54.21
C SER A 9 -2.63 -15.66 53.09
N THR A 10 -2.09 -16.18 51.98
CA THR A 10 -0.91 -17.05 51.89
C THR A 10 -0.18 -16.88 50.55
N LYS A 11 1.12 -16.62 50.65
CA LYS A 11 2.11 -16.79 49.59
C LYS A 11 2.36 -18.29 49.41
N CYS A 12 2.10 -18.85 48.23
CA CYS A 12 2.73 -20.10 47.81
C CYS A 12 3.82 -19.76 46.79
N LEU A 13 5.04 -19.74 47.31
CA LEU A 13 6.28 -19.89 46.56
C LEU A 13 6.27 -21.29 45.93
N PHE A 14 6.65 -21.44 44.65
CA PHE A 14 7.70 -22.40 44.30
C PHE A 14 8.31 -22.12 42.91
N ASN A 15 9.62 -21.94 42.94
CA ASN A 15 10.56 -21.87 41.84
C ASN A 15 10.59 -23.18 41.03
N GLN A 16 10.73 -23.09 39.71
CA GLN A 16 11.44 -24.12 38.95
C GLN A 16 12.47 -23.47 37.99
N PRO A 17 13.76 -23.85 38.08
CA PRO A 17 14.81 -23.38 37.18
C PRO A 17 14.84 -24.15 35.84
N PRO A 18 15.53 -23.62 34.81
CA PRO A 18 15.54 -24.20 33.47
C PRO A 18 16.40 -25.47 33.38
N ALA A 19 15.88 -26.49 32.69
CA ALA A 19 16.64 -27.69 32.36
C ALA A 19 17.58 -27.41 31.18
N HIS A 20 18.88 -27.49 31.49
CA HIS A 20 20.01 -27.48 30.57
C HIS A 20 20.25 -28.92 30.11
N ILE A 21 20.17 -29.22 28.80
CA ILE A 21 20.60 -30.51 28.25
C ILE A 21 21.75 -30.25 27.28
N GLN A 22 22.92 -30.77 27.64
CA GLN A 22 24.15 -30.80 26.86
C GLN A 22 24.21 -32.03 25.96
N SER A 23 24.88 -31.86 24.81
CA SER A 23 25.71 -32.80 24.07
C SER A 23 25.34 -34.28 24.00
N THR A 24 25.07 -34.75 22.77
CA THR A 24 25.49 -36.09 22.34
C THR A 24 26.02 -36.05 20.89
N THR A 25 27.28 -36.46 20.73
CA THR A 25 27.86 -37.28 19.64
C THR A 25 27.63 -36.81 18.19
N GLN A 26 28.61 -36.21 17.49
CA GLN A 26 29.78 -36.85 16.84
C GLN A 26 29.46 -38.18 16.14
N ILE A 27 30.09 -38.37 14.97
CA ILE A 27 30.10 -39.55 14.07
C ILE A 27 29.20 -39.38 12.84
N PHE A 28 29.76 -38.84 11.76
CA PHE A 28 29.81 -39.54 10.46
C PHE A 28 31.06 -39.05 9.70
N THR A 29 32.10 -39.84 9.87
CA THR A 29 33.39 -39.80 9.19
C THR A 29 33.24 -40.19 7.72
N SER A 30 33.84 -39.37 6.84
CA SER A 30 34.66 -39.74 5.68
C SER A 30 34.26 -40.94 4.80
N LEU A 31 33.92 -40.66 3.54
CA LEU A 31 34.21 -41.57 2.42
C LEU A 31 34.41 -40.77 1.12
N ARG A 32 35.62 -40.26 0.93
CA ARG A 32 36.68 -40.74 0.00
C ARG A 32 36.49 -40.31 -1.46
N LEU A 33 37.33 -39.33 -1.81
CA LEU A 33 37.97 -39.17 -3.11
C LEU A 33 38.55 -40.51 -3.59
N ALA A 34 38.18 -40.92 -4.80
CA ALA A 34 39.01 -41.70 -5.72
C ALA A 34 38.39 -41.59 -7.11
N GLY A 35 39.20 -41.29 -8.14
CA GLY A 35 38.75 -41.39 -9.53
C GLY A 35 39.17 -40.25 -10.45
N LEU A 36 40.36 -39.67 -10.27
CA LEU A 36 41.05 -38.99 -11.35
C LEU A 36 41.61 -40.07 -12.30
N SER A 37 41.41 -39.88 -13.61
CA SER A 37 41.97 -40.65 -14.73
C SER A 37 41.03 -41.67 -15.41
N LEU A 38 40.20 -41.18 -16.34
CA LEU A 38 40.13 -41.78 -17.68
C LEU A 38 39.64 -40.72 -18.68
N LEU A 39 40.60 -40.03 -19.29
CA LEU A 39 40.40 -39.20 -20.46
C LEU A 39 40.25 -40.14 -21.69
N LEU A 40 39.42 -39.72 -22.65
CA LEU A 40 39.38 -40.12 -24.07
C LEU A 40 38.28 -41.13 -24.51
N MET A 41 37.55 -40.71 -25.56
CA MET A 41 36.62 -41.45 -26.43
C MET A 41 35.21 -41.77 -25.89
N VAL A 42 34.23 -40.88 -26.14
CA VAL A 42 33.17 -41.09 -27.15
C VAL A 42 32.61 -39.71 -27.55
N PHE A 43 33.08 -39.24 -28.70
CA PHE A 43 32.46 -38.19 -29.49
C PHE A 43 31.21 -38.78 -30.19
N LEU A 44 30.22 -37.91 -30.43
CA LEU A 44 29.03 -38.08 -31.29
C LEU A 44 27.81 -38.75 -30.65
N PHE A 45 26.92 -37.94 -30.07
CA PHE A 45 25.50 -37.86 -30.46
C PHE A 45 24.91 -36.55 -29.91
N SER A 46 25.16 -35.45 -30.63
CA SER A 46 24.43 -34.19 -30.44
C SER A 46 23.03 -34.33 -31.03
N GLY A 47 22.09 -34.81 -30.21
CA GLY A 47 20.67 -34.68 -30.50
C GLY A 47 20.17 -33.29 -30.10
N CYS A 48 19.88 -32.44 -31.08
CA CYS A 48 19.18 -31.18 -30.84
C CYS A 48 17.70 -31.45 -30.59
N SER A 49 17.26 -31.48 -29.32
CA SER A 49 15.86 -31.24 -29.00
C SER A 49 15.60 -29.74 -29.09
N ALA A 50 14.98 -29.29 -30.18
CA ALA A 50 14.41 -27.95 -30.22
C ALA A 50 13.31 -27.87 -29.14
N PRO A 51 13.31 -26.86 -28.25
CA PRO A 51 12.15 -26.63 -27.40
C PRO A 51 10.99 -26.29 -28.32
N ILE A 52 9.94 -27.12 -28.28
CA ILE A 52 8.64 -26.77 -28.85
C ILE A 52 8.25 -25.47 -28.17
N LYS A 53 8.32 -24.37 -28.92
CA LYS A 53 7.78 -23.07 -28.50
C LYS A 53 6.28 -23.27 -28.47
N SER A 54 5.78 -23.80 -27.34
CA SER A 54 4.38 -23.69 -26.97
C SER A 54 4.00 -22.25 -27.31
N PRO A 55 2.87 -22.01 -28.01
CA PRO A 55 2.36 -20.66 -28.13
C PRO A 55 2.23 -20.19 -26.68
N THR A 56 3.13 -19.30 -26.27
CA THR A 56 2.95 -18.61 -25.02
C THR A 56 1.54 -18.06 -25.13
N PRO A 57 0.61 -18.36 -24.21
CA PRO A 57 -0.57 -17.54 -24.14
C PRO A 57 0.01 -16.15 -24.04
N SER A 58 -0.15 -15.35 -25.09
CA SER A 58 0.22 -13.96 -25.05
C SER A 58 -0.71 -13.42 -23.98
N LEU A 59 -0.23 -13.45 -22.73
CA LEU A 59 -0.71 -12.60 -21.67
C LEU A 59 -0.60 -11.25 -22.32
N SER A 60 -1.74 -10.81 -22.85
CA SER A 60 -1.95 -9.50 -23.38
C SER A 60 -1.28 -8.60 -22.39
N ARG A 61 -0.15 -8.00 -22.80
CA ARG A 61 0.52 -6.92 -22.07
C ARG A 61 -0.62 -6.11 -21.47
N PRO A 62 -0.75 -6.00 -20.13
CA PRO A 62 -1.85 -5.27 -19.54
C PRO A 62 -1.87 -3.93 -20.24
N GLN A 63 -2.94 -3.72 -21.02
CA GLN A 63 -3.05 -2.59 -21.91
C GLN A 63 -2.74 -1.38 -21.06
N SER A 64 -1.64 -0.69 -21.39
CA SER A 64 -1.12 0.45 -20.65
C SER A 64 -2.31 1.34 -20.29
N THR A 65 -2.73 1.30 -19.03
CA THR A 65 -3.89 2.03 -18.57
C THR A 65 -3.57 3.50 -18.81
N ALA A 66 -4.27 4.09 -19.78
CA ALA A 66 -3.99 5.41 -20.34
C ALA A 66 -3.81 6.58 -19.33
N PRO A 67 -4.20 6.49 -18.04
CA PRO A 67 -3.81 7.50 -17.04
C PRO A 67 -2.35 7.42 -16.57
N HIS A 68 -1.76 6.23 -16.43
CA HIS A 68 -0.53 6.08 -15.62
C HIS A 68 0.73 6.72 -16.22
N ASN A 69 0.85 6.80 -17.56
CA ASN A 69 2.08 7.31 -18.20
C ASN A 69 2.24 8.84 -18.15
N LYS A 70 1.26 9.56 -17.57
CA LYS A 70 1.29 11.01 -17.47
C LYS A 70 2.36 11.48 -16.47
N PRO A 71 2.99 12.65 -16.66
CA PRO A 71 4.07 13.14 -15.78
C PRO A 71 3.68 13.18 -14.31
N TYR A 72 2.43 13.56 -14.00
CA TYR A 72 1.92 13.63 -12.63
C TYR A 72 1.69 12.25 -11.97
N ASN A 73 1.80 11.14 -12.71
CA ASN A 73 1.72 9.77 -12.22
C ASN A 73 3.07 9.06 -12.12
N LYS A 74 4.17 9.75 -12.47
CA LYS A 74 5.52 9.23 -12.22
C LYS A 74 5.85 9.25 -10.73
N PRO A 75 6.80 8.41 -10.25
CA PRO A 75 7.32 8.51 -8.90
C PRO A 75 7.84 9.92 -8.59
N TYR A 76 7.60 10.39 -7.37
CA TYR A 76 7.94 11.75 -6.97
C TYR A 76 8.45 11.78 -5.52
N LYS A 77 9.19 12.84 -5.16
CA LYS A 77 9.80 12.99 -3.83
C LYS A 77 9.25 14.20 -3.10
N VAL A 78 8.93 14.04 -1.82
CA VAL A 78 8.56 15.13 -0.91
C VAL A 78 9.27 14.91 0.42
N ARG A 79 10.05 15.92 0.87
CA ARG A 79 10.78 15.89 2.15
C ARG A 79 11.65 14.62 2.34
N GLY A 80 12.34 14.19 1.28
CA GLY A 80 13.19 13.00 1.29
C GLY A 80 12.45 11.66 1.15
N GLN A 81 11.11 11.64 1.25
CA GLN A 81 10.31 10.44 1.04
C GLN A 81 9.88 10.33 -0.44
N THR A 82 10.11 9.15 -1.03
CA THR A 82 9.66 8.84 -2.39
C THR A 82 8.28 8.18 -2.34
N TYR A 83 7.37 8.66 -3.18
CA TYR A 83 6.04 8.11 -3.37
C TYR A 83 5.91 7.50 -4.76
N TYR A 84 5.21 6.37 -4.83
CA TYR A 84 4.99 5.60 -6.05
C TYR A 84 3.49 5.55 -6.33
N PRO A 85 2.96 6.39 -7.24
CA PRO A 85 1.58 6.27 -7.69
C PRO A 85 1.29 4.87 -8.25
N MET A 86 0.11 4.35 -7.94
CA MET A 86 -0.36 3.05 -8.42
C MET A 86 -0.57 3.10 -9.94
N SER A 87 -0.40 1.95 -10.60
CA SER A 87 -0.66 1.78 -12.04
C SER A 87 -2.14 1.79 -12.38
N SER A 88 -2.99 1.39 -11.42
CA SER A 88 -4.44 1.34 -11.55
C SER A 88 -5.10 1.65 -10.21
N ALA A 89 -6.32 2.18 -10.25
CA ALA A 89 -7.18 2.37 -9.09
C ALA A 89 -8.33 1.34 -9.01
N ILE A 90 -8.41 0.41 -9.97
CA ILE A 90 -9.48 -0.60 -10.02
C ILE A 90 -9.51 -1.40 -8.71
N GLY A 91 -10.70 -1.51 -8.11
CA GLY A 91 -10.91 -2.20 -6.83
C GLY A 91 -10.37 -1.46 -5.61
N TYR A 92 -9.79 -0.27 -5.76
CA TYR A 92 -9.24 0.47 -4.63
C TYR A 92 -10.32 0.79 -3.60
N LYS A 93 -10.05 0.39 -2.36
CA LYS A 93 -10.89 0.63 -1.20
C LYS A 93 -10.03 0.70 0.05
N GLU A 94 -10.04 1.85 0.71
CA GLU A 94 -9.22 2.07 1.90
C GLU A 94 -9.98 2.88 2.95
N ARG A 95 -9.71 2.61 4.23
CA ARG A 95 -10.18 3.42 5.35
C ARG A 95 -9.01 4.20 5.94
N GLY A 96 -9.27 5.42 6.37
CA GLY A 96 -8.26 6.23 7.03
C GLY A 96 -8.75 7.62 7.36
N ILE A 97 -7.84 8.45 7.85
CA ILE A 97 -8.18 9.82 8.25
C ILE A 97 -8.25 10.72 7.02
N ALA A 98 -9.37 11.40 6.85
CA ALA A 98 -9.48 12.53 5.94
C ALA A 98 -9.17 13.85 6.65
N SER A 99 -8.60 14.78 5.91
CA SER A 99 -8.63 16.20 6.26
C SER A 99 -9.13 17.03 5.08
N TRP A 100 -9.03 18.34 5.16
CA TRP A 100 -9.41 19.21 4.06
C TRP A 100 -8.44 20.39 3.89
N TYR A 101 -8.42 20.96 2.69
CA TYR A 101 -7.61 22.11 2.32
C TYR A 101 -8.45 23.15 1.57
N GLY A 102 -8.15 24.43 1.82
CA GLY A 102 -8.85 25.59 1.30
C GLY A 102 -7.89 26.56 0.59
N SER A 103 -8.25 27.85 0.64
CA SER A 103 -7.53 28.96 -0.01
C SER A 103 -6.06 29.10 0.43
N GLU A 104 -5.67 28.51 1.55
CA GLU A 104 -4.29 28.41 2.00
C GLU A 104 -3.42 27.50 1.11
N SER A 105 -4.04 26.70 0.25
CA SER A 105 -3.32 25.85 -0.69
C SER A 105 -2.91 26.61 -1.93
N GLY A 106 -1.77 26.20 -2.51
CA GLY A 106 -1.23 26.83 -3.71
C GLY A 106 -2.25 26.91 -4.85
N ASN A 107 -1.99 27.82 -5.79
CA ASN A 107 -2.94 28.13 -6.87
C ASN A 107 -3.12 26.98 -7.90
N ARG A 108 -2.28 25.94 -7.86
CA ARG A 108 -2.27 24.85 -8.85
C ARG A 108 -2.19 23.49 -8.18
N THR A 109 -2.87 22.52 -8.79
CA THR A 109 -2.81 21.08 -8.43
C THR A 109 -1.57 20.42 -9.04
N ALA A 110 -1.27 19.18 -8.64
CA ALA A 110 -0.22 18.35 -9.25
C ALA A 110 -0.44 18.11 -10.76
N MET A 111 -1.68 18.19 -11.25
CA MET A 111 -1.98 18.15 -12.68
C MET A 111 -1.73 19.48 -13.41
N GLY A 112 -1.38 20.55 -12.69
CA GLY A 112 -1.11 21.89 -13.23
C GLY A 112 -2.35 22.77 -13.41
N THR A 113 -3.55 22.25 -13.13
CA THR A 113 -4.81 23.00 -13.22
C THR A 113 -5.00 23.91 -12.01
N ARG A 114 -5.78 24.99 -12.17
CA ARG A 114 -6.08 25.91 -11.06
C ARG A 114 -6.88 25.19 -9.97
N PHE A 115 -6.45 25.33 -8.72
CA PHE A 115 -7.19 24.78 -7.59
C PHE A 115 -8.46 25.61 -7.33
N ASN A 116 -9.59 24.92 -7.13
CA ASN A 116 -10.86 25.52 -6.72
C ASN A 116 -11.25 25.00 -5.32
N PRO A 117 -11.12 25.82 -4.26
CA PRO A 117 -11.49 25.44 -2.89
C PRO A 117 -12.95 24.98 -2.76
N HIS A 118 -13.86 25.53 -3.55
CA HIS A 118 -15.28 25.21 -3.50
C HIS A 118 -15.68 24.04 -4.42
N GLY A 119 -14.74 23.50 -5.20
CA GLY A 119 -14.98 22.35 -6.08
C GLY A 119 -15.16 21.04 -5.31
N LEU A 120 -15.40 19.95 -6.05
CA LEU A 120 -15.46 18.57 -5.52
C LEU A 120 -14.21 17.80 -5.94
N THR A 121 -13.09 18.12 -5.29
CA THR A 121 -11.77 17.57 -5.62
C THR A 121 -11.06 17.09 -4.36
N ALA A 122 -9.99 16.33 -4.55
CA ALA A 122 -9.18 15.81 -3.46
C ALA A 122 -7.71 15.58 -3.85
N ALA A 123 -6.85 15.50 -2.84
CA ALA A 123 -5.46 15.09 -2.96
C ALA A 123 -5.27 13.67 -2.38
N HIS A 124 -4.53 12.84 -3.11
CA HIS A 124 -4.11 11.51 -2.65
C HIS A 124 -2.65 11.21 -3.02
N LYS A 125 -1.95 10.47 -2.17
CA LYS A 125 -0.52 10.20 -2.33
C LYS A 125 -0.25 9.33 -3.56
N THR A 126 -1.05 8.27 -3.72
CA THR A 126 -0.71 7.18 -4.64
C THR A 126 -1.81 6.80 -5.62
N LEU A 127 -3.00 7.40 -5.54
CA LEU A 127 -4.03 7.11 -6.54
C LEU A 127 -3.57 7.69 -7.89
N PRO A 128 -3.71 6.96 -9.01
CA PRO A 128 -3.42 7.55 -10.31
C PRO A 128 -4.32 8.77 -10.52
N LEU A 129 -3.75 9.86 -11.04
CA LEU A 129 -4.51 11.06 -11.36
C LEU A 129 -4.91 11.02 -12.85
N PRO A 130 -6.07 11.59 -13.22
CA PRO A 130 -7.21 11.78 -12.32
C PRO A 130 -7.80 10.41 -11.92
N SER A 131 -8.35 10.32 -10.71
CA SER A 131 -9.21 9.21 -10.29
C SER A 131 -10.52 9.74 -9.75
N LYS A 132 -11.64 9.08 -10.08
CA LYS A 132 -12.93 9.37 -9.44
C LYS A 132 -13.09 8.44 -8.23
N VAL A 133 -13.39 9.00 -7.07
CA VAL A 133 -13.57 8.22 -5.84
C VAL A 133 -14.80 8.68 -5.08
N ARG A 134 -15.46 7.76 -4.38
CA ARG A 134 -16.44 8.05 -3.34
C ARG A 134 -15.75 8.13 -2.00
N VAL A 135 -16.02 9.20 -1.27
CA VAL A 135 -15.50 9.41 0.09
C VAL A 135 -16.68 9.44 1.04
N THR A 136 -16.74 8.48 1.96
CA THR A 136 -17.81 8.35 2.95
C THR A 136 -17.27 8.66 4.34
N ASN A 137 -17.84 9.67 5.00
CA ASN A 137 -17.55 9.96 6.39
C ASN A 137 -18.20 8.90 7.28
N LEU A 138 -17.38 8.10 7.96
CA LEU A 138 -17.85 6.97 8.74
C LEU A 138 -18.57 7.39 10.03
N ARG A 139 -18.40 8.64 10.47
CA ARG A 139 -19.07 9.17 11.67
C ARG A 139 -20.55 9.50 11.45
N ASN A 140 -20.94 9.87 10.23
CA ASN A 140 -22.29 10.36 9.94
C ASN A 140 -22.93 9.73 8.69
N GLY A 141 -22.24 8.80 8.03
CA GLY A 141 -22.73 8.09 6.84
C GLY A 141 -22.79 8.93 5.56
N ARG A 142 -22.48 10.24 5.61
CA ARG A 142 -22.55 11.12 4.43
C ARG A 142 -21.40 10.83 3.48
N SER A 143 -21.68 10.85 2.19
CA SER A 143 -20.68 10.60 1.15
C SER A 143 -20.66 11.69 0.08
N VAL A 144 -19.54 11.78 -0.63
CA VAL A 144 -19.36 12.66 -1.79
C VAL A 144 -18.44 11.99 -2.80
N ASP A 145 -18.79 12.12 -4.08
CA ASP A 145 -17.91 11.71 -5.17
C ASP A 145 -17.00 12.87 -5.55
N VAL A 146 -15.69 12.62 -5.63
CA VAL A 146 -14.68 13.63 -5.93
C VAL A 146 -13.74 13.17 -7.03
N ILE A 147 -13.14 14.13 -7.72
CA ILE A 147 -12.00 13.88 -8.58
C ILE A 147 -10.72 14.09 -7.78
N VAL A 148 -9.92 13.03 -7.65
CA VAL A 148 -8.56 13.11 -7.15
C VAL A 148 -7.69 13.65 -8.28
N ASN A 149 -7.23 14.89 -8.14
CA ASN A 149 -6.42 15.60 -9.15
C ASN A 149 -5.14 16.20 -8.57
N ASP A 150 -4.83 15.91 -7.30
CA ASP A 150 -3.70 16.49 -6.60
C ASP A 150 -2.94 15.47 -5.74
N ARG A 151 -1.73 15.84 -5.30
CA ARG A 151 -0.84 15.02 -4.47
C ARG A 151 -0.81 15.47 -3.02
N GLY A 152 -0.64 14.50 -2.13
CA GLY A 152 -0.73 14.69 -0.67
C GLY A 152 -1.86 13.83 -0.11
N PRO A 153 -2.26 13.98 1.16
CA PRO A 153 -1.61 14.77 2.21
C PRO A 153 -0.18 14.32 2.51
N PHE A 154 0.72 15.25 2.84
CA PHE A 154 2.07 14.90 3.33
C PHE A 154 2.20 14.95 4.85
N LYS A 155 1.11 15.25 5.55
CA LYS A 155 1.01 15.08 7.00
C LYS A 155 0.83 13.58 7.32
N LYS A 156 1.49 13.11 8.37
CA LYS A 156 1.44 11.71 8.80
C LYS A 156 0.01 11.29 9.09
N ASN A 157 -0.28 10.00 8.88
CA ASN A 157 -1.56 9.34 9.20
C ASN A 157 -2.81 9.92 8.51
N ARG A 158 -2.66 10.69 7.42
CA ARG A 158 -3.78 11.11 6.58
C ARG A 158 -3.81 10.32 5.28
N LEU A 159 -5.00 9.85 4.94
CA LEU A 159 -5.30 9.11 3.72
C LEU A 159 -5.59 10.07 2.56
N ILE A 160 -6.52 11.00 2.77
CA ILE A 160 -7.05 11.88 1.72
C ILE A 160 -7.28 13.29 2.26
N ASP A 161 -6.99 14.29 1.45
CA ASP A 161 -7.30 15.69 1.75
C ASP A 161 -8.36 16.18 0.77
N LEU A 162 -9.53 16.60 1.26
CA LEU A 162 -10.64 17.09 0.45
C LEU A 162 -10.54 18.59 0.20
N SER A 163 -11.07 19.07 -0.93
CA SER A 163 -11.37 20.49 -1.07
C SER A 163 -12.39 20.94 0.00
N GLN A 164 -12.38 22.22 0.34
CA GLN A 164 -13.35 22.81 1.27
C GLN A 164 -14.81 22.50 0.86
N GLY A 165 -15.12 22.55 -0.44
CA GLY A 165 -16.43 22.20 -1.00
C GLY A 165 -16.85 20.77 -0.69
N ALA A 166 -15.98 19.78 -0.97
CA ALA A 166 -16.23 18.38 -0.67
C ALA A 166 -16.32 18.12 0.85
N ALA A 167 -15.46 18.73 1.65
CA ALA A 167 -15.47 18.62 3.09
C ALA A 167 -16.79 19.11 3.72
N LYS A 168 -17.38 20.18 3.18
CA LYS A 168 -18.70 20.67 3.61
C LYS A 168 -19.81 19.64 3.31
N ARG A 169 -19.74 18.94 2.17
CA ARG A 169 -20.77 17.94 1.77
C ARG A 169 -20.83 16.73 2.69
N ILE A 170 -19.71 16.29 3.24
CA ILE A 170 -19.66 15.15 4.18
C ILE A 170 -19.60 15.55 5.66
N GLY A 171 -19.71 16.85 5.97
CA GLY A 171 -19.67 17.35 7.36
C GLY A 171 -18.28 17.32 8.02
N LEU A 172 -17.21 17.21 7.23
CA LEU A 172 -15.81 17.23 7.71
C LEU A 172 -15.32 18.66 8.02
N HIS A 173 -15.83 19.68 7.32
CA HIS A 173 -15.30 21.06 7.37
C HIS A 173 -15.15 21.62 8.80
N LYS A 174 -16.16 21.46 9.66
CA LYS A 174 -16.12 21.94 11.05
C LYS A 174 -15.27 21.07 11.97
N GLN A 175 -15.12 19.78 11.66
CA GLN A 175 -14.38 18.81 12.48
C GLN A 175 -12.88 18.86 12.21
N GLY A 176 -12.47 19.27 11.01
CA GLY A 176 -11.07 19.30 10.56
C GLY A 176 -10.54 17.93 10.15
N LEU A 177 -10.78 16.90 10.97
CA LEU A 177 -10.40 15.51 10.74
C LEU A 177 -11.58 14.56 11.00
N THR A 178 -11.68 13.50 10.19
CA THR A 178 -12.62 12.40 10.43
C THR A 178 -12.12 11.10 9.82
N GLU A 179 -12.60 9.97 10.31
CA GLU A 179 -12.39 8.69 9.64
C GLU A 179 -13.32 8.58 8.43
N VAL A 180 -12.75 8.19 7.29
CA VAL A 180 -13.47 8.00 6.04
C VAL A 180 -13.17 6.64 5.44
N LYS A 181 -14.09 6.19 4.57
CA LYS A 181 -13.86 5.14 3.59
C LYS A 181 -13.74 5.79 2.20
N VAL A 182 -12.67 5.50 1.47
CA VAL A 182 -12.42 5.93 0.10
C VAL A 182 -12.55 4.74 -0.83
N GLU A 183 -13.41 4.85 -1.83
CA GLU A 183 -13.69 3.79 -2.81
C GLU A 183 -13.50 4.34 -4.22
N TYR A 184 -12.69 3.70 -5.05
CA TYR A 184 -12.58 4.08 -6.45
C TYR A 184 -13.89 3.79 -7.18
N LEU A 185 -14.30 4.77 -7.99
CA LEU A 185 -15.45 4.65 -8.87
C LEU A 185 -14.89 4.39 -10.26
N GLU A 186 -15.13 3.18 -10.76
CA GLU A 186 -14.80 2.81 -12.13
C GLU A 186 -15.43 3.83 -13.07
N SER A 187 -14.58 4.56 -13.80
CA SER A 187 -15.08 5.40 -14.88
C SER A 187 -15.51 4.47 -15.99
N VAL A 188 -16.81 4.42 -16.28
CA VAL A 188 -17.36 3.78 -17.48
C VAL A 188 -16.87 4.57 -18.70
N ALA A 189 -15.63 4.33 -19.09
CA ALA A 189 -14.96 4.97 -20.22
C ALA A 189 -13.90 4.01 -20.78
N SER A 190 -14.35 2.83 -21.15
CA SER A 190 -13.66 1.94 -22.09
C SER A 190 -14.69 1.00 -22.74
N ASN A 191 -15.46 1.53 -23.68
CA ASN A 191 -15.93 0.79 -24.85
C ASN A 191 -16.50 1.77 -25.89
N PRO A 192 -16.40 1.42 -27.18
CA PRO A 192 -15.58 2.07 -28.21
C PRO A 192 -16.14 3.39 -28.77
#